data_AF-A0A965UPV1-F1
#
_entry.id   AF-A0A965UPV1-F1
#
_cell.length_a   1.000
_cell.length_b   1.000
_cell.length_c   1.000
_cell.angle_alpha   90.00
_cell.angle_beta   90.00
_cell.angle_gamma   90.00
#
_symmetry.space_group_name_H-M   'P 1'
#
loop_
_entity.id
_entity.type
_entity.pdbx_description
1 polymer ?
#
loop_
_entity_poly.entity_id
_entity_poly.type
_entity_poly.pdbx_seq_one_letter_code
_entity_poly.pdbx_strand_id
1 'polypeptide(L)'
;IGTSMSGIANFADRKGLPVLRTWMNEGYAVVKKYDTTYSEWLGIRESIKTTTVKPSGTVSILAGESPGVHWTPGGEYFMRAIRFGNNDPMLPLFKMANYRVEPASESPETTSVVFFPIKSGAMRAERDVSIFEKMNLAVIAQRYWSDNSVSVTVTFDPETEADKIGTVLHMHDGQLKTVSFLPSGNHVYPQMPYTQITKEEYEEAAGKLFPISLASVLKLSEMPTVLQMRVRLN
;
A
#
# COMPACT_ATOMS: atom_id res chain seq x y z
N ILE A 1 20.48 -7.89 -8.20
CA ILE A 1 19.04 -8.11 -7.88
C ILE A 1 18.47 -6.89 -7.13
N GLY A 2 17.19 -6.90 -6.72
CA GLY A 2 16.56 -5.77 -6.02
C GLY A 2 15.50 -6.23 -5.04
N THR A 3 15.92 -6.98 -4.02
CA THR A 3 15.03 -7.51 -2.98
C THR A 3 14.48 -6.36 -2.13
N SER A 4 13.16 -6.28 -2.05
CA SER A 4 12.48 -5.20 -1.34
C SER A 4 11.86 -5.62 -0.02
N MET A 5 11.58 -4.64 0.83
CA MET A 5 10.79 -4.80 2.05
C MET A 5 9.57 -3.89 1.97
N SER A 6 8.45 -4.39 2.48
CA SER A 6 7.21 -3.66 2.67
C SER A 6 6.71 -3.83 4.10
N GLY A 7 5.72 -3.05 4.52
CA GLY A 7 5.21 -3.03 5.89
C GLY A 7 6.16 -2.39 6.89
N ILE A 8 7.15 -1.61 6.43
CA ILE A 8 8.24 -1.10 7.28
C ILE A 8 7.69 -0.13 8.33
N ALA A 9 6.79 0.78 7.95
CA ALA A 9 6.18 1.73 8.88
C ALA A 9 5.33 1.02 9.94
N ASN A 10 4.44 0.11 9.53
CA ASN A 10 3.64 -0.66 10.48
C ASN A 10 4.52 -1.51 11.41
N PHE A 11 5.60 -2.09 10.91
CA PHE A 11 6.53 -2.85 11.75
C PHE A 11 7.25 -1.93 12.74
N ALA A 12 7.72 -0.77 12.29
CA ALA A 12 8.37 0.23 13.13
C ALA A 12 7.46 0.69 14.27
N ASP A 13 6.19 0.99 13.98
CA ASP A 13 5.21 1.41 14.98
C ASP A 13 4.92 0.30 16.01
N ARG A 14 4.83 -0.96 15.56
CA ARG A 14 4.52 -2.11 16.42
C ARG A 14 5.71 -2.62 17.25
N LYS A 15 6.93 -2.53 16.73
CA LYS A 15 8.14 -3.18 17.30
C LYS A 15 9.26 -2.21 17.65
N GLY A 16 9.20 -0.97 17.18
CA GLY A 16 10.22 0.05 17.40
C GLY A 16 11.37 0.01 16.39
N LEU A 17 11.99 1.18 16.19
CA LEU A 17 13.13 1.37 15.29
C LEU A 17 14.38 0.54 15.65
N PRO A 18 14.71 0.24 16.92
CA PRO A 18 15.86 -0.63 17.23
C PRO A 18 15.70 -2.04 16.65
N VAL A 19 14.53 -2.67 16.85
CA VAL A 19 14.26 -4.02 16.33
C VAL A 19 14.25 -4.02 14.80
N LEU A 20 13.62 -2.99 14.20
CA LEU A 20 13.64 -2.84 12.74
C LEU A 20 15.07 -2.77 12.20
N ARG A 21 15.96 -1.98 12.81
CA ARG A 21 17.37 -1.86 12.37
C ARG A 21 18.11 -3.19 12.44
N THR A 22 17.91 -3.97 13.51
CA THR A 22 18.48 -5.31 13.64
C THR A 22 18.00 -6.21 12.49
N TRP A 23 16.69 -6.24 12.24
CA TRP A 23 16.11 -7.06 11.17
C TRP A 23 16.61 -6.65 9.77
N MET A 24 16.74 -5.35 9.52
CA MET A 24 17.27 -4.83 8.26
C MET A 24 18.72 -5.29 8.03
N ASN A 25 19.59 -5.16 9.03
CA ASN A 25 20.98 -5.57 8.93
C ASN A 25 21.12 -7.09 8.75
N GLU A 26 20.42 -7.88 9.57
CA GLU A 26 20.44 -9.34 9.49
C GLU A 26 19.89 -9.82 8.14
N GLY A 27 18.76 -9.27 7.71
CA GLY A 27 18.17 -9.58 6.41
C GLY A 27 19.10 -9.22 5.26
N TYR A 28 19.76 -8.06 5.30
CA TYR A 28 20.72 -7.64 4.27
C TYR A 28 21.90 -8.64 4.19
N ALA A 29 22.45 -9.04 5.33
CA ALA A 29 23.53 -10.04 5.38
C ALA A 29 23.08 -11.40 4.80
N VAL A 30 21.84 -11.82 5.09
CA VAL A 30 21.26 -13.04 4.53
C VAL A 30 21.11 -12.95 3.01
N VAL A 31 20.61 -11.83 2.48
CA VAL A 31 20.49 -11.61 1.03
C VAL A 31 21.87 -11.68 0.36
N LYS A 32 22.88 -11.01 0.93
CA LYS A 32 24.26 -11.06 0.42
C LYS A 32 24.83 -12.48 0.44
N LYS A 33 24.63 -13.23 1.53
CA LYS A 33 25.06 -14.63 1.62
C LYS A 33 24.46 -15.49 0.51
N TYR A 34 23.16 -15.35 0.24
CA TYR A 34 22.51 -16.11 -0.83
C TYR A 34 22.96 -15.66 -2.22
N ASP A 35 23.15 -14.35 -2.45
CA ASP A 35 23.71 -13.83 -3.71
C ASP A 35 25.08 -14.46 -4.02
N THR A 36 26.01 -14.47 -3.04
CA THR A 36 27.31 -15.15 -3.18
C THR A 36 27.14 -16.64 -3.45
N THR A 37 26.34 -17.36 -2.65
CA THR A 37 26.16 -18.82 -2.77
C THR A 37 25.62 -19.21 -4.15
N TYR A 38 24.60 -18.51 -4.64
CA TYR A 38 24.01 -18.82 -5.94
C TYR A 38 24.88 -18.35 -7.11
N SER A 39 25.58 -17.22 -7.00
CA SER A 39 26.53 -16.78 -8.03
C SER A 39 27.69 -17.75 -8.19
N GLU A 40 28.25 -18.27 -7.09
CA GLU A 40 29.29 -19.31 -7.12
C GLU A 40 28.79 -20.60 -7.77
N TRP A 41 27.61 -21.08 -7.36
CA TRP A 41 27.01 -22.30 -7.91
C TRP A 41 26.72 -22.18 -9.42
N LEU A 42 26.27 -21.01 -9.87
CA LEU A 42 25.97 -20.74 -11.28
C LEU A 42 27.19 -20.35 -12.12
N GLY A 43 28.35 -20.09 -11.48
CA GLY A 43 29.55 -19.61 -12.17
C GLY A 43 29.41 -18.20 -12.77
N ILE A 44 28.60 -17.34 -12.15
CA ILE A 44 28.35 -15.95 -12.60
C ILE A 44 28.88 -14.94 -11.57
N ARG A 45 28.94 -13.66 -11.93
CA ARG A 45 29.32 -12.60 -10.98
C ARG A 45 28.22 -12.39 -9.94
N GLU A 46 28.62 -11.98 -8.74
CA GLU A 46 27.71 -11.46 -7.73
C GLU A 46 26.94 -10.23 -8.24
N SER A 47 25.76 -10.00 -7.67
CA SER A 47 25.02 -8.78 -7.95
C SER A 47 25.78 -7.55 -7.43
N ILE A 48 25.93 -6.52 -8.27
CA ILE A 48 26.53 -5.23 -7.89
C ILE A 48 25.75 -4.58 -6.74
N LYS A 49 24.42 -4.75 -6.75
CA LYS A 49 23.46 -4.30 -5.74
C LYS A 49 22.38 -5.35 -5.56
N THR A 50 21.83 -5.43 -4.36
CA THR A 50 20.97 -6.54 -3.94
C THR A 50 19.64 -6.13 -3.35
N THR A 51 19.54 -4.96 -2.74
CA THR A 51 18.38 -4.57 -1.93
C THR A 51 17.87 -3.18 -2.30
N THR A 52 16.56 -2.98 -2.13
CA THR A 52 15.89 -1.72 -2.45
C THR A 52 14.67 -1.53 -1.56
N VAL A 53 14.06 -0.35 -1.55
CA VAL A 53 12.70 -0.17 -1.02
C VAL A 53 11.81 0.39 -2.11
N LYS A 54 10.79 -0.38 -2.49
CA LYS A 54 9.74 0.02 -3.42
C LYS A 54 8.40 0.05 -2.68
N PRO A 55 7.63 1.15 -2.76
CA PRO A 55 6.27 1.16 -2.26
C PRO A 55 5.40 0.33 -3.21
N SER A 56 5.21 -0.95 -2.90
CA SER A 56 4.34 -1.81 -3.70
C SER A 56 2.89 -1.66 -3.24
N GLY A 57 2.15 -0.72 -3.85
CA GLY A 57 0.76 -0.45 -3.49
C GLY A 57 -0.12 -1.71 -3.52
N THR A 58 -0.20 -2.40 -4.65
CA THR A 58 -1.09 -3.56 -4.81
C THR A 58 -0.68 -4.76 -3.96
N VAL A 59 0.62 -5.08 -3.89
CA VAL A 59 1.09 -6.27 -3.13
C VAL A 59 0.95 -6.06 -1.63
N SER A 60 1.20 -4.84 -1.14
CA SER A 60 1.07 -4.56 0.30
C SER A 60 -0.39 -4.53 0.74
N ILE A 61 -1.30 -4.06 -0.12
CA ILE A 61 -2.75 -4.17 0.12
C ILE A 61 -3.17 -5.63 0.26
N LEU A 62 -2.68 -6.52 -0.61
CA LEU A 62 -2.98 -7.95 -0.52
C LEU A 62 -2.50 -8.57 0.81
N ALA A 63 -1.33 -8.16 1.28
CA ALA A 63 -0.77 -8.60 2.56
C ALA A 63 -1.39 -7.89 3.78
N GLY A 64 -2.21 -6.85 3.58
CA GLY A 64 -2.76 -6.03 4.67
C GLY A 64 -1.73 -5.16 5.38
N GLU A 65 -0.60 -4.83 4.73
CA GLU A 65 0.52 -4.11 5.31
C GLU A 65 0.82 -2.78 4.59
N SER A 66 1.58 -1.90 5.23
CA SER A 66 1.90 -0.58 4.69
C SER A 66 2.87 -0.66 3.49
N PRO A 67 2.82 0.25 2.50
CA PRO A 67 3.63 0.11 1.28
C PRO A 67 5.05 0.68 1.44
N GLY A 68 6.04 -0.20 1.46
CA GLY A 68 7.45 0.19 1.64
C GLY A 68 7.66 0.86 2.99
N VAL A 69 8.21 2.08 2.97
CA VAL A 69 8.38 2.97 4.15
C VAL A 69 7.19 3.87 4.45
N HIS A 70 6.14 3.87 3.63
CA HIS A 70 4.99 4.73 3.86
C HIS A 70 4.08 4.12 4.92
N TRP A 71 3.38 4.99 5.66
CA TRP A 71 2.25 4.61 6.51
C TRP A 71 1.02 4.35 5.64
N THR A 72 0.04 3.64 6.20
CA THR A 72 -1.22 3.41 5.50
C THR A 72 -2.04 4.71 5.45
N PRO A 73 -2.50 5.18 4.28
CA PRO A 73 -3.24 6.44 4.18
C PRO A 73 -4.50 6.50 5.06
N GLY A 74 -5.23 5.38 5.18
CA GLY A 74 -6.47 5.30 5.95
C GLY A 74 -6.32 4.99 7.44
N GLY A 75 -5.11 4.73 7.95
CA GLY A 75 -4.91 4.34 9.35
C GLY A 75 -5.50 2.97 9.72
N GLU A 76 -5.93 2.80 10.98
CA GLU A 76 -6.44 1.52 11.50
C GLU A 76 -7.79 1.14 10.88
N TYR A 77 -8.74 2.08 10.82
CA TYR A 77 -10.09 1.86 10.28
C TYR A 77 -10.39 2.85 9.16
N PHE A 78 -10.72 2.33 7.98
CA PHE A 78 -11.08 3.17 6.82
C PHE A 78 -12.02 2.47 5.85
N MET A 79 -12.77 3.28 5.10
CA MET A 79 -13.43 2.88 3.87
C MET A 79 -12.47 2.99 2.70
N ARG A 80 -12.34 1.90 1.95
CA ARG A 80 -11.59 1.84 0.70
C ARG A 80 -12.56 1.88 -0.48
N ALA A 81 -12.48 2.92 -1.30
CA ALA A 81 -13.22 3.00 -2.55
C ALA A 81 -12.43 2.33 -3.68
N ILE A 82 -13.06 1.37 -4.38
CA ILE A 82 -12.48 0.71 -5.56
C ILE A 82 -13.44 0.86 -6.74
N ARG A 83 -12.89 1.26 -7.89
CA ARG A 83 -13.61 1.46 -9.14
C ARG A 83 -13.69 0.15 -9.93
N PHE A 84 -14.88 -0.18 -10.42
CA PHE A 84 -15.16 -1.32 -11.29
C PHE A 84 -15.91 -0.83 -12.53
N GLY A 85 -15.65 -1.46 -13.67
CA GLY A 85 -16.49 -1.20 -14.85
C GLY A 85 -17.93 -1.64 -14.58
N ASN A 86 -18.92 -0.93 -15.12
CA ASN A 86 -20.34 -1.25 -14.91
C ASN A 86 -20.72 -2.67 -15.38
N ASN A 87 -19.93 -3.25 -16.28
CA ASN A 87 -20.09 -4.61 -16.80
C ASN A 87 -19.31 -5.70 -16.02
N ASP A 88 -18.68 -5.35 -14.89
CA ASP A 88 -17.87 -6.27 -14.09
C ASP A 88 -18.76 -7.31 -13.39
N PRO A 89 -18.48 -8.62 -13.54
CA PRO A 89 -19.29 -9.67 -12.93
C PRO A 89 -19.27 -9.68 -11.39
N MET A 90 -18.34 -8.97 -10.75
CA MET A 90 -18.28 -8.83 -9.30
C MET A 90 -19.30 -7.83 -8.74
N LEU A 91 -19.75 -6.85 -9.54
CA LEU A 91 -20.67 -5.80 -9.06
C LEU A 91 -22.00 -6.36 -8.50
N PRO A 92 -22.68 -7.30 -9.18
CA PRO A 92 -23.87 -7.95 -8.61
C PRO A 92 -23.58 -8.65 -7.29
N LEU A 93 -22.41 -9.31 -7.16
CA LEU A 93 -22.03 -10.01 -5.94
C LEU A 93 -21.80 -9.03 -4.78
N PHE A 94 -21.15 -7.90 -5.03
CA PHE A 94 -20.99 -6.85 -4.01
C PHE A 94 -22.33 -6.29 -3.55
N LYS A 95 -23.26 -6.04 -4.48
CA LYS A 95 -24.62 -5.58 -4.13
C LYS A 95 -25.38 -6.62 -3.31
N MET A 96 -25.34 -7.90 -3.71
CA MET A 96 -25.97 -9.00 -2.97
C MET A 96 -25.35 -9.19 -1.57
N ALA A 97 -24.05 -8.96 -1.46
CA ALA A 97 -23.32 -8.99 -0.20
C ALA A 97 -23.48 -7.71 0.63
N ASN A 98 -24.36 -6.80 0.19
CA ASN A 98 -24.72 -5.56 0.89
C ASN A 98 -23.57 -4.55 1.03
N TYR A 99 -22.59 -4.59 0.12
CA TYR A 99 -21.61 -3.51 0.01
C TYR A 99 -22.28 -2.26 -0.56
N ARG A 100 -21.81 -1.08 -0.11
CA ARG A 100 -22.19 0.20 -0.72
C ARG A 100 -21.60 0.26 -2.13
N VAL A 101 -22.47 0.37 -3.14
CA VAL A 101 -22.10 0.50 -4.56
C VAL A 101 -22.79 1.72 -5.14
N GLU A 102 -22.02 2.62 -5.73
CA GLU A 102 -22.52 3.89 -6.30
C GLU A 102 -21.92 4.14 -7.69
N PRO A 103 -22.59 4.87 -8.60
CA PRO A 103 -21.96 5.34 -9.83
C PRO A 103 -20.74 6.21 -9.54
N ALA A 104 -19.68 6.10 -10.34
CA ALA A 104 -18.49 6.94 -10.17
C ALA A 104 -18.79 8.40 -10.50
N SER A 105 -18.38 9.35 -9.65
CA SER A 105 -18.70 10.78 -9.84
C SER A 105 -18.18 11.35 -11.16
N GLU A 106 -17.01 10.90 -11.63
CA GLU A 106 -16.39 11.39 -12.86
C GLU A 106 -16.87 10.68 -14.13
N SER A 107 -17.40 9.47 -14.01
CA SER A 107 -17.71 8.59 -15.15
C SER A 107 -18.83 7.59 -14.82
N PRO A 108 -20.03 8.10 -14.45
CA PRO A 108 -21.11 7.26 -13.94
C PRO A 108 -21.63 6.25 -14.97
N GLU A 109 -21.58 6.60 -16.25
CA GLU A 109 -22.06 5.76 -17.36
C GLU A 109 -21.23 4.48 -17.56
N THR A 110 -19.94 4.52 -17.19
CA THR A 110 -19.00 3.40 -17.46
C THR A 110 -18.50 2.73 -16.20
N THR A 111 -18.53 3.41 -15.06
CA THR A 111 -17.83 3.00 -13.85
C THR A 111 -18.70 3.11 -12.61
N SER A 112 -18.61 2.11 -11.74
CA SER A 112 -19.18 2.09 -10.40
C SER A 112 -18.07 2.04 -9.35
N VAL A 113 -18.34 2.52 -8.15
CA VAL A 113 -17.46 2.53 -6.99
C VAL A 113 -18.06 1.64 -5.92
N VAL A 114 -17.26 0.71 -5.41
CA VAL A 114 -17.60 -0.15 -4.28
C VAL A 114 -16.77 0.29 -3.08
N PHE A 115 -17.41 0.44 -1.93
CA PHE A 115 -16.75 0.83 -0.69
C PHE A 115 -16.56 -0.37 0.23
N PHE A 116 -15.30 -0.65 0.57
CA PHE A 116 -14.91 -1.77 1.43
C PHE A 116 -14.51 -1.25 2.81
N PRO A 117 -15.19 -1.64 3.90
CA PRO A 117 -14.72 -1.36 5.25
C PRO A 117 -13.48 -2.23 5.52
N ILE A 118 -12.36 -1.59 5.86
CA ILE A 118 -11.08 -2.27 6.13
C ILE A 118 -10.62 -1.89 7.53
N LYS A 119 -10.23 -2.93 8.28
CA LYS A 119 -9.39 -2.81 9.47
C LYS A 119 -7.97 -3.25 9.10
N SER A 120 -7.01 -2.34 9.23
CA SER A 120 -5.59 -2.62 9.02
C SER A 120 -4.84 -2.80 10.33
N GLY A 121 -3.59 -3.28 10.26
CA GLY A 121 -2.68 -3.32 11.41
C GLY A 121 -1.94 -2.00 11.67
N ALA A 122 -2.28 -0.92 10.97
CA ALA A 122 -1.62 0.37 11.13
C ALA A 122 -2.09 1.06 12.43
N MET A 123 -1.14 1.53 13.24
CA MET A 123 -1.44 2.26 14.48
C MET A 123 -1.76 3.74 14.23
N ARG A 124 -1.26 4.31 13.12
CA ARG A 124 -1.40 5.72 12.74
C ARG A 124 -1.65 5.83 11.25
N ALA A 125 -2.41 6.82 10.82
CA ALA A 125 -2.56 7.14 9.41
C ALA A 125 -1.37 7.96 8.92
N GLU A 126 -1.10 7.96 7.62
CA GLU A 126 -0.02 8.76 7.03
C GLU A 126 -0.11 10.26 7.33
N ARG A 127 -1.33 10.79 7.46
CA ARG A 127 -1.59 12.18 7.82
C ARG A 127 -1.22 12.54 9.26
N ASP A 128 -1.15 11.55 10.15
CA ASP A 128 -0.82 11.75 11.57
C ASP A 128 0.70 11.76 11.80
N VAL A 129 1.50 11.54 10.75
CA VAL A 129 2.95 11.38 10.82
C VAL A 129 3.63 12.60 10.21
N SER A 130 4.49 13.23 11.01
CA SER A 130 5.23 14.42 10.59
C SER A 130 6.22 14.15 9.45
N ILE A 131 6.54 15.20 8.70
CA ILE A 131 7.56 15.18 7.64
C ILE A 131 8.93 14.67 8.14
N PHE A 132 9.30 15.01 9.39
CA PHE A 132 10.56 14.57 10.01
C PHE A 132 10.59 13.06 10.25
N GLU A 133 9.49 12.51 10.76
CA GLU A 133 9.40 11.09 11.06
C GLU A 133 9.38 10.26 9.76
N LYS A 134 8.64 10.73 8.75
CA LYS A 134 8.62 10.14 7.40
C LYS A 134 10.03 10.07 6.81
N MET A 135 10.77 11.17 6.87
CA MET A 135 12.13 11.24 6.35
C MET A 135 13.11 10.39 7.14
N ASN A 136 13.04 10.40 8.48
CA ASN A 136 13.91 9.58 9.31
C ASN A 136 13.73 8.08 9.04
N LEU A 137 12.50 7.60 8.83
CA LEU A 137 12.27 6.18 8.49
C LEU A 137 12.88 5.82 7.13
N ALA A 138 12.76 6.71 6.13
CA ALA A 138 13.40 6.51 4.82
C ALA A 138 14.93 6.45 4.93
N VAL A 139 15.52 7.33 5.74
CA VAL A 139 16.97 7.35 6.03
C VAL A 139 17.42 6.05 6.68
N ILE A 140 16.68 5.56 7.67
CA ILE A 140 16.96 4.28 8.33
C ILE A 140 16.92 3.15 7.29
N ALA A 141 15.89 3.09 6.46
CA ALA A 141 15.80 2.07 5.41
C ALA A 141 16.93 2.18 4.38
N GLN A 142 17.35 3.40 4.02
CA GLN A 142 18.45 3.62 3.09
C GLN A 142 19.79 3.17 3.69
N ARG A 143 20.01 3.40 4.98
CA ARG A 143 21.26 3.08 5.67
C ARG A 143 21.41 1.60 6.01
N TYR A 144 20.36 0.98 6.53
CA TYR A 144 20.44 -0.36 7.14
C TYR A 144 19.95 -1.48 6.21
N TRP A 145 19.26 -1.16 5.12
CA TRP A 145 18.76 -2.16 4.19
C TRP A 145 19.18 -1.92 2.75
N SER A 146 18.90 -0.73 2.19
CA SER A 146 18.93 -0.53 0.75
C SER A 146 20.31 -0.12 0.24
N ASP A 147 20.97 -1.00 -0.51
CA ASP A 147 22.17 -0.67 -1.25
C ASP A 147 21.88 0.03 -2.60
N ASN A 148 20.65 -0.11 -3.15
CA ASN A 148 20.06 0.73 -4.21
C ASN A 148 19.46 2.01 -3.59
N SER A 149 18.23 2.39 -3.93
CA SER A 149 17.54 3.57 -3.42
C SER A 149 16.29 3.21 -2.63
N VAL A 150 15.86 4.13 -1.76
CA VAL A 150 14.55 4.10 -1.13
C VAL A 150 13.60 4.98 -1.93
N SER A 151 12.59 4.37 -2.56
CA SER A 151 11.51 5.11 -3.19
C SER A 151 10.53 5.56 -2.11
N VAL A 152 10.49 6.87 -1.89
CA VAL A 152 9.64 7.52 -0.90
C VAL A 152 9.05 8.81 -1.46
N THR A 153 7.75 8.96 -1.26
CA THR A 153 7.02 10.22 -1.42
C THR A 153 6.64 10.70 -0.04
N VAL A 154 7.25 11.80 0.39
CA VAL A 154 6.97 12.43 1.67
C VAL A 154 5.85 13.43 1.47
N THR A 155 4.65 13.04 1.92
CA THR A 155 3.50 13.93 1.99
C THR A 155 3.65 14.90 3.15
N PHE A 156 3.32 16.17 2.94
CA PHE A 156 3.45 17.22 3.96
C PHE A 156 2.27 18.19 3.90
N ASP A 157 1.90 18.78 5.02
CA ASP A 157 0.91 19.86 5.06
C ASP A 157 1.54 21.18 4.52
N PRO A 158 1.00 21.76 3.43
CA PRO A 158 1.56 22.98 2.85
C PRO A 158 1.49 24.21 3.76
N GLU A 159 0.55 24.25 4.72
CA GLU A 159 0.40 25.38 5.64
C GLU A 159 1.32 25.26 6.85
N THR A 160 1.53 24.04 7.35
CA THR A 160 2.23 23.83 8.62
C THR A 160 3.61 23.16 8.48
N GLU A 161 3.95 22.58 7.33
CA GLU A 161 5.21 21.84 7.13
C GLU A 161 6.05 22.26 5.92
N ALA A 162 5.52 23.13 5.03
CA ALA A 162 6.26 23.54 3.83
C ALA A 162 7.59 24.23 4.13
N ASP A 163 7.63 25.09 5.16
CA ASP A 163 8.83 25.80 5.61
C ASP A 163 9.89 24.86 6.23
N LYS A 164 9.49 23.65 6.65
CA LYS A 164 10.36 22.66 7.29
C LYS A 164 11.11 21.79 6.30
N ILE A 165 10.73 21.76 5.02
CA ILE A 165 11.34 20.89 4.00
C ILE A 165 12.86 21.10 3.92
N GLY A 166 13.31 22.35 3.89
CA GLY A 166 14.74 22.68 3.85
C GLY A 166 15.49 22.15 5.08
N THR A 167 14.92 22.33 6.26
CA THR A 167 15.49 21.81 7.51
C THR A 167 15.61 20.29 7.49
N VAL A 168 14.55 19.59 7.08
CA VAL A 168 14.53 18.12 7.05
C VAL A 168 15.54 17.56 6.06
N LEU A 169 15.72 18.20 4.91
CA LEU A 169 16.76 17.85 3.94
C LEU A 169 18.15 18.00 4.56
N HIS A 170 18.45 19.15 5.15
CA HIS A 170 19.74 19.41 5.78
C HIS A 170 20.06 18.48 6.95
N MET A 171 19.05 18.08 7.73
CA MET A 171 19.23 17.09 8.81
C MET A 171 19.73 15.73 8.31
N HIS A 172 19.48 15.41 7.04
CA HIS A 172 19.77 14.11 6.44
C HIS A 172 20.69 14.20 5.21
N ASP A 173 21.44 15.29 5.08
CA ASP A 173 22.39 15.49 3.99
C ASP A 173 23.36 14.30 3.85
N GLY A 174 23.46 13.77 2.63
CA GLY A 174 24.29 12.60 2.31
C GLY A 174 23.77 11.25 2.81
N GLN A 175 22.60 11.20 3.46
CA GLN A 175 22.04 9.95 4.03
C GLN A 175 20.94 9.33 3.16
N LEU A 176 20.34 10.10 2.24
CA LEU A 176 19.36 9.64 1.25
C LEU A 176 19.89 9.87 -0.16
N LYS A 177 19.57 8.94 -1.07
CA LYS A 177 19.90 9.08 -2.50
C LYS A 177 18.83 9.85 -3.26
N THR A 178 17.57 9.61 -2.93
CA THR A 178 16.40 10.20 -3.59
C THR A 178 15.28 10.40 -2.59
N VAL A 179 14.54 11.50 -2.73
CA VAL A 179 13.29 11.77 -2.03
C VAL A 179 12.39 12.57 -2.96
N SER A 180 11.09 12.34 -2.89
CA SER A 180 10.08 13.19 -3.54
C SER A 180 9.16 13.78 -2.48
N PHE A 181 8.84 15.07 -2.58
CA PHE A 181 7.88 15.72 -1.69
C PHE A 181 6.57 15.96 -2.45
N LEU A 182 5.45 15.79 -1.77
CA LEU A 182 4.11 16.01 -2.34
C LEU A 182 3.28 16.79 -1.30
N PRO A 183 2.77 17.99 -1.61
CA PRO A 183 1.86 18.67 -0.71
C PRO A 183 0.56 17.86 -0.58
N SER A 184 0.13 17.62 0.65
CA SER A 184 -1.17 17.04 0.95
C SER A 184 -2.26 18.00 0.48
N GLY A 185 -3.22 17.49 -0.29
CA GLY A 185 -4.34 18.30 -0.78
C GLY A 185 -5.42 18.47 0.29
N ASN A 186 -6.00 19.67 0.40
CA ASN A 186 -7.18 19.94 1.23
C ASN A 186 -8.50 19.63 0.50
N HIS A 187 -8.46 19.03 -0.68
CA HIS A 187 -9.64 18.76 -1.48
C HIS A 187 -10.32 17.46 -1.03
N VAL A 188 -11.49 17.60 -0.43
CA VAL A 188 -12.39 16.48 -0.16
C VAL A 188 -13.15 16.16 -1.45
N TYR A 189 -12.81 15.02 -2.06
CA TYR A 189 -13.57 14.49 -3.19
C TYR A 189 -14.74 13.63 -2.69
N PRO A 190 -15.90 13.60 -3.38
CA PRO A 190 -17.04 12.77 -2.95
C PRO A 190 -16.71 11.28 -2.80
N GLN A 191 -15.76 10.77 -3.58
CA GLN A 191 -15.37 9.36 -3.62
C GLN A 191 -13.86 9.20 -3.42
N MET A 192 -13.35 9.70 -2.28
CA MET A 192 -11.94 9.55 -1.96
C MET A 192 -11.54 8.07 -1.92
N PRO A 193 -10.35 7.71 -2.46
CA PRO A 193 -9.88 6.32 -2.43
C PRO A 193 -9.77 5.74 -1.02
N TYR A 194 -9.44 6.57 -0.03
CA TYR A 194 -9.39 6.22 1.38
C TYR A 194 -10.16 7.28 2.17
N THR A 195 -11.09 6.82 3.00
CA THR A 195 -11.81 7.68 3.95
C THR A 195 -11.67 7.06 5.33
N GLN A 196 -10.99 7.73 6.24
CA GLN A 196 -10.87 7.26 7.62
C GLN A 196 -12.25 7.25 8.29
N ILE A 197 -12.54 6.19 9.03
CA ILE A 197 -13.80 5.99 9.76
C ILE A 197 -13.49 5.63 11.21
N THR A 198 -14.47 5.74 12.09
CA THR A 198 -14.33 5.25 13.46
C THR A 198 -14.44 3.73 13.51
N LYS A 199 -14.06 3.16 14.66
CA LYS A 199 -14.21 1.73 14.90
C LYS A 199 -15.69 1.31 14.86
N GLU A 200 -16.57 2.14 15.41
CA GLU A 200 -18.01 1.90 15.44
C GLU A 200 -18.61 1.90 14.02
N GLU A 201 -18.22 2.86 13.19
CA GLU A 201 -18.62 2.92 11.78
C GLU A 201 -18.12 1.70 11.00
N TYR A 202 -16.89 1.23 11.28
CA TYR A 202 -16.36 -0.01 10.71
C TYR A 202 -17.18 -1.23 11.13
N GLU A 203 -17.46 -1.38 12.43
CA GLU A 203 -18.21 -2.52 12.98
C GLU A 203 -19.64 -2.55 12.44
N GLU A 204 -20.31 -1.38 12.34
CA GLU A 204 -21.63 -1.26 11.74
C GLU A 204 -21.62 -1.65 10.26
N ALA A 205 -20.66 -1.14 9.49
CA ALA A 205 -20.57 -1.44 8.07
C ALA A 205 -20.25 -2.92 7.83
N ALA A 206 -19.28 -3.47 8.54
CA ALA A 206 -18.85 -4.86 8.40
C ALA A 206 -19.94 -5.85 8.88
N GLY A 207 -20.67 -5.52 9.94
CA GLY A 207 -21.75 -6.36 10.48
C GLY A 207 -22.96 -6.51 9.54
N LYS A 208 -23.10 -5.60 8.57
CA LYS A 208 -24.16 -5.65 7.54
C LYS A 208 -23.79 -6.49 6.31
N LEU A 209 -22.53 -6.92 6.17
CA LEU A 209 -22.04 -7.61 4.98
C LEU A 209 -22.35 -9.10 5.03
N PHE A 210 -22.77 -9.65 3.89
CA PHE A 210 -22.91 -11.09 3.70
C PHE A 210 -21.66 -11.67 3.02
N PRO A 211 -21.33 -12.95 3.27
CA PRO A 211 -20.18 -13.58 2.61
C PRO A 211 -20.35 -13.62 1.09
N ILE A 212 -19.29 -13.28 0.36
CA ILE A 212 -19.24 -13.41 -1.09
C ILE A 212 -18.71 -14.80 -1.45
N SER A 213 -19.45 -15.52 -2.30
CA SER A 213 -18.95 -16.73 -2.95
C SER A 213 -18.35 -16.39 -4.32
N LEU A 214 -17.05 -16.68 -4.49
CA LEU A 214 -16.35 -16.49 -5.76
C LEU A 214 -16.54 -17.67 -6.74
N ALA A 215 -17.18 -18.75 -6.29
CA ALA A 215 -17.30 -19.99 -7.08
C ALA A 215 -18.05 -19.79 -8.40
N SER A 216 -19.02 -18.87 -8.45
CA SER A 216 -19.76 -18.53 -9.66
C SER A 216 -18.88 -17.80 -10.68
N VAL A 217 -18.01 -16.89 -10.23
CA VAL A 217 -17.14 -16.09 -11.12
C VAL A 217 -15.98 -16.93 -11.66
N LEU A 218 -15.36 -17.76 -10.82
CA LEU A 218 -14.26 -18.63 -11.22
C LEU A 218 -14.70 -19.65 -12.29
N LYS A 219 -15.91 -20.21 -12.15
CA LYS A 219 -16.50 -21.09 -13.17
C LYS A 219 -16.76 -20.38 -14.49
N LEU A 220 -17.15 -19.09 -14.48
CA LEU A 220 -17.32 -18.31 -15.69
C LEU A 220 -15.98 -18.06 -16.40
N SER A 221 -14.90 -17.78 -15.67
CA SER A 221 -13.57 -17.54 -16.26
C SER A 221 -12.92 -18.77 -16.90
N GLU A 222 -13.33 -19.97 -16.50
CA GLU A 222 -12.85 -21.25 -17.07
C GLU A 222 -13.65 -21.70 -18.31
N MET A 223 -14.78 -21.05 -18.62
CA MET A 223 -15.57 -21.37 -19.80
C MET A 223 -15.01 -20.71 -21.08
N PRO A 224 -14.94 -21.43 -22.22
CA PRO A 224 -14.56 -20.84 -23.50
C PRO A 224 -15.45 -19.62 -23.80
N THR A 225 -14.88 -18.56 -24.38
CA THR A 225 -15.51 -17.23 -24.55
C THR A 225 -16.92 -17.26 -25.17
N VAL A 226 -17.22 -18.29 -25.97
CA VAL A 226 -18.52 -18.50 -26.62
C VAL A 226 -19.64 -18.88 -25.62
N LEU A 227 -19.32 -19.50 -24.49
CA LEU A 227 -20.30 -19.91 -23.47
C LEU A 227 -20.61 -18.81 -22.44
N GLN A 228 -19.70 -17.84 -22.23
CA GLN A 228 -19.93 -16.73 -21.30
C GLN A 228 -21.11 -15.82 -21.73
N MET A 229 -21.40 -15.72 -23.04
CA MET A 229 -22.52 -14.93 -23.55
C MET A 229 -23.89 -15.58 -23.30
N ARG A 230 -23.99 -16.91 -23.22
CA ARG A 230 -25.27 -17.62 -23.07
C ARG A 230 -25.84 -17.55 -21.65
N VAL A 231 -24.98 -17.41 -20.64
CA VAL A 231 -25.40 -17.32 -19.22
C VAL A 231 -25.91 -15.92 -18.87
N ARG A 232 -25.52 -14.87 -19.62
CA ARG A 232 -25.98 -13.49 -19.39
C ARG A 232 -27.40 -13.19 -19.93
N LEU A 233 -28.05 -14.14 -20.59
CA LEU A 233 -29.34 -13.94 -21.28
C LEU A 233 -30.49 -14.82 -20.75
N ASN A 234 -30.33 -15.47 -19.59
CA ASN A 234 -31.41 -16.21 -18.93
C ASN A 234 -31.66 -15.68 -17.52
#